data_AF-A0A074LNE0-F1
#
_entry.id   AF-A0A074LNE0-F1
#
_cell.length_a   1.000
_cell.length_b   1.000
_cell.length_c   1.000
_cell.angle_alpha   90.00
_cell.angle_beta   90.00
_cell.angle_gamma   90.00
#
_symmetry.space_group_name_H-M   'P 1'
#
loop_
_entity.id
_entity.type
_entity.pdbx_description
1 polymer ?
#
loop_
_entity_poly.entity_id
_entity_poly.type
_entity_poly.pdbx_seq_one_letter_code
_entity_poly.pdbx_strand_id
1 'polypeptide(L)'
;MKKFTKLALAAMLVLTSAAAVGCSKSDDTSKSATNTTTSDSNVDAAKTNRAVFAAVLIADEKMTSQFSKAVKGIDDAGKDVTFSAPSRSKDDAIAFLAPYWDKDAAGKEYDALLGDAAYLANANKQIEAKVNKDNAAAKKEEDKKQFKPLTAVADSTKLSANNLSGAKAQFQDAKVENKDGKYTVEYKGLKYTMEKSGNTYKVVSKEGTLTK
;
A
#
# COMPACT_ATOMS: atom_id res chain seq x y z
N MET A 1 25.24 0.82 -4.84
CA MET A 1 24.67 2.17 -4.66
C MET A 1 23.92 2.58 -5.93
N LYS A 2 22.70 3.11 -5.74
CA LYS A 2 21.92 4.00 -6.63
C LYS A 2 21.39 3.44 -7.97
N LYS A 3 20.15 2.92 -7.92
CA LYS A 3 19.14 3.08 -8.98
C LYS A 3 17.73 3.18 -8.36
N PHE A 4 17.49 4.26 -7.62
CA PHE A 4 16.14 4.66 -7.16
C PHE A 4 16.00 6.16 -7.33
N THR A 5 15.76 6.63 -8.54
CA THR A 5 15.40 8.04 -8.78
C THR A 5 14.87 8.16 -10.20
N LYS A 6 13.59 7.82 -10.42
CA LYS A 6 12.74 8.47 -11.45
C LYS A 6 11.24 8.47 -11.12
N LEU A 7 10.76 7.68 -10.15
CA LEU A 7 9.33 7.75 -9.75
C LEU A 7 9.02 8.76 -8.63
N ALA A 8 10.02 9.26 -7.91
CA ALA A 8 9.80 10.16 -6.77
C ALA A 8 9.63 11.65 -7.14
N LEU A 9 9.76 12.03 -8.41
CA LEU A 9 9.76 13.46 -8.82
C LEU A 9 8.42 13.97 -9.36
N ALA A 10 7.42 13.10 -9.57
CA ALA A 10 6.12 13.54 -10.07
C ALA A 10 5.10 13.93 -8.97
N ALA A 11 5.46 13.78 -7.69
CA ALA A 11 4.55 13.98 -6.56
C ALA A 11 4.74 15.32 -5.79
N MET A 12 5.67 16.20 -6.21
CA MET A 12 5.98 17.45 -5.49
C MET A 12 5.60 18.73 -6.24
N LEU A 13 4.71 18.68 -7.24
CA LEU A 13 4.34 19.86 -8.04
C LEU A 13 2.87 20.30 -7.87
N VAL A 14 2.24 19.98 -6.73
CA VAL A 14 0.85 20.40 -6.43
C VAL A 14 0.69 20.91 -4.98
N LEU A 15 1.71 21.59 -4.43
CA LEU A 15 1.66 22.16 -3.08
C LEU A 15 1.83 23.69 -3.01
N THR A 16 1.80 24.39 -4.14
CA THR A 16 1.89 25.86 -4.16
C THR A 16 0.78 26.47 -5.03
N SER A 17 -0.46 26.39 -4.58
CA SER A 17 -1.53 27.26 -5.12
C SER A 17 -2.70 27.48 -4.16
N ALA A 18 -2.47 27.44 -2.85
CA ALA A 18 -3.47 27.81 -1.86
C ALA A 18 -2.84 28.63 -0.72
N ALA A 19 -2.37 29.82 -1.08
CA ALA A 19 -2.18 30.94 -0.17
C ALA A 19 -2.66 32.22 -0.90
N ALA A 20 -3.97 32.43 -0.91
CA ALA A 20 -4.52 33.79 -0.97
C ALA A 20 -4.31 34.40 0.44
N VAL A 21 -4.11 35.70 0.70
CA VAL A 21 -4.69 36.94 0.19
C VAL A 21 -3.80 38.11 0.70
N GLY A 22 -3.64 39.20 -0.07
CA GLY A 22 -3.65 40.58 0.47
C GLY A 22 -2.33 41.37 0.53
N CYS A 23 -2.13 42.28 -0.45
CA CYS A 23 -2.08 43.75 -0.23
C CYS A 23 -1.67 44.49 -1.53
N SER A 24 -2.69 45.07 -2.17
CA SER A 24 -2.69 46.30 -3.00
C SER A 24 -1.38 46.92 -3.50
N LYS A 25 -1.28 47.08 -4.84
CA LYS A 25 -1.21 48.39 -5.49
C LYS A 25 -1.52 48.28 -6.99
N SER A 26 -2.26 49.28 -7.48
CA SER A 26 -2.72 49.50 -8.85
C SER A 26 -1.59 49.47 -9.89
N ASP A 27 -1.91 49.04 -11.11
CA ASP A 27 -1.83 49.92 -12.28
C ASP A 27 -2.58 49.32 -13.49
N ASP A 28 -3.26 50.23 -14.20
CA ASP A 28 -4.03 50.07 -15.42
C ASP A 28 -3.27 49.34 -16.54
N THR A 29 -3.96 48.51 -17.32
CA THR A 29 -4.14 48.76 -18.77
C THR A 29 -5.11 47.77 -19.41
N SER A 30 -6.09 48.36 -20.09
CA SER A 30 -7.04 47.74 -21.00
C SER A 30 -6.40 46.97 -22.15
N LYS A 31 -6.77 45.69 -22.32
CA LYS A 31 -6.92 45.08 -23.65
C LYS A 31 -7.82 43.85 -23.59
N SER A 32 -8.85 43.90 -24.42
CA SER A 32 -9.88 42.89 -24.66
C SER A 32 -9.36 41.44 -24.57
N ALA A 33 -9.97 40.65 -23.69
CA ALA A 33 -9.90 39.19 -23.72
C ALA A 33 -11.33 38.68 -23.91
N THR A 34 -11.64 38.40 -25.18
CA THR A 34 -12.79 37.66 -25.66
C THR A 34 -13.06 36.43 -24.78
N ASN A 35 -14.30 36.32 -24.32
CA ASN A 35 -14.88 35.12 -23.71
C ASN A 35 -14.40 33.85 -24.41
N THR A 36 -13.58 33.07 -23.72
CA THR A 36 -13.39 31.63 -24.01
C THR A 36 -13.62 30.89 -22.69
N THR A 37 -14.87 30.90 -22.27
CA THR A 37 -15.41 30.06 -21.21
C THR A 37 -15.58 28.65 -21.79
N THR A 38 -14.49 27.90 -21.91
CA THR A 38 -14.54 26.48 -22.26
C THR A 38 -13.79 25.64 -21.23
N SER A 39 -14.56 25.26 -20.19
CA SER A 39 -14.43 23.99 -19.46
C SER A 39 -13.24 23.79 -18.50
N ASP A 40 -13.11 24.65 -17.49
CA ASP A 40 -12.23 24.41 -16.33
C ASP A 40 -12.70 23.24 -15.42
N SER A 41 -13.98 22.86 -15.47
CA SER A 41 -14.54 21.81 -14.61
C SER A 41 -14.05 20.39 -14.95
N ASN A 42 -13.70 20.11 -16.21
CA ASN A 42 -13.28 18.78 -16.64
C ASN A 42 -11.81 18.46 -16.29
N VAL A 43 -10.93 19.47 -16.29
CA VAL A 43 -9.51 19.29 -15.96
C VAL A 43 -9.32 18.97 -14.49
N ASP A 44 -10.15 19.55 -13.61
CA ASP A 44 -10.11 19.31 -12.17
C ASP A 44 -10.63 17.91 -11.79
N ALA A 45 -11.69 17.44 -12.46
CA ALA A 45 -12.22 16.10 -12.27
C ALA A 45 -11.23 15.01 -12.70
N ALA A 46 -10.58 15.16 -13.85
CA ALA A 46 -9.58 14.20 -14.33
C ALA A 46 -8.35 14.12 -13.41
N LYS A 47 -7.87 15.26 -12.91
CA LYS A 47 -6.78 15.31 -11.91
C LYS A 47 -7.19 14.64 -10.61
N THR A 48 -8.40 14.93 -10.13
CA THR A 48 -8.96 14.32 -8.92
C THR A 48 -9.07 12.80 -9.06
N ASN A 49 -9.61 12.30 -10.16
CA ASN A 49 -9.75 10.87 -10.41
C ASN A 49 -8.39 10.16 -10.45
N ARG A 50 -7.38 10.78 -11.06
CA ARG A 50 -6.00 10.26 -11.05
C ARG A 50 -5.41 10.25 -9.64
N ALA A 51 -5.66 11.28 -8.84
CA ALA A 51 -5.20 11.34 -7.46
C ALA A 51 -5.85 10.25 -6.58
N VAL A 52 -7.15 10.01 -6.76
CA VAL A 52 -7.87 8.92 -6.09
C VAL A 52 -7.30 7.56 -6.49
N PHE A 53 -7.11 7.31 -7.78
CA PHE A 53 -6.50 6.07 -8.25
C PHE A 53 -5.09 5.87 -7.68
N ALA A 54 -4.25 6.90 -7.71
CA ALA A 54 -2.91 6.86 -7.13
C ALA A 54 -2.93 6.60 -5.61
N ALA A 55 -3.92 7.14 -4.89
CA ALA A 55 -4.07 6.89 -3.47
C ALA A 55 -4.44 5.43 -3.17
N VAL A 56 -5.24 4.75 -4.02
CA VAL A 56 -5.46 3.29 -3.90
C VAL A 56 -4.15 2.52 -4.08
N LEU A 57 -3.36 2.84 -5.12
CA LEU A 57 -2.07 2.20 -5.34
C LEU A 57 -1.14 2.36 -4.13
N ILE A 58 -1.05 3.58 -3.57
CA ILE A 58 -0.25 3.84 -2.38
C ILE A 58 -0.79 3.04 -1.18
N ALA A 59 -2.11 2.99 -0.99
CA ALA A 59 -2.73 2.25 0.09
C ALA A 59 -2.37 0.75 0.02
N ASP A 60 -2.43 0.14 -1.16
CA ASP A 60 -2.03 -1.25 -1.40
C ASP A 60 -0.54 -1.50 -1.15
N GLU A 61 0.32 -0.58 -1.61
CA GLU A 61 1.78 -0.64 -1.36
C GLU A 61 2.08 -0.58 0.13
N LYS A 62 1.43 0.34 0.87
CA LYS A 62 1.61 0.47 2.32
C LYS A 62 1.11 -0.75 3.06
N MET A 63 -0.03 -1.34 2.67
CA MET A 63 -0.53 -2.59 3.21
C MET A 63 0.49 -3.71 3.03
N THR A 64 0.93 -3.95 1.80
CA THR A 64 1.89 -5.01 1.47
C THR A 64 3.23 -4.82 2.21
N SER A 65 3.69 -3.57 2.38
CA SER A 65 4.94 -3.26 3.07
C SER A 65 4.95 -3.67 4.55
N GLN A 66 3.79 -3.88 5.16
CA GLN A 66 3.70 -4.36 6.54
C GLN A 66 4.30 -5.77 6.70
N PHE A 67 4.42 -6.54 5.62
CA PHE A 67 4.93 -7.92 5.60
C PHE A 67 6.35 -8.03 5.03
N SER A 68 7.14 -6.97 5.12
CA SER A 68 8.50 -6.90 4.55
C SER A 68 9.59 -7.63 5.35
N LYS A 69 9.28 -8.18 6.53
CA LYS A 69 10.27 -8.88 7.36
C LYS A 69 10.51 -10.29 6.82
N ALA A 70 11.63 -10.50 6.14
CA ALA A 70 12.05 -11.82 5.69
C ALA A 70 12.58 -12.66 6.87
N VAL A 71 12.09 -13.89 7.02
CA VAL A 71 12.56 -14.87 8.01
C VAL A 71 12.95 -16.16 7.29
N LYS A 72 14.16 -16.67 7.56
CA LYS A 72 14.69 -17.85 6.89
C LYS A 72 14.36 -19.13 7.65
N GLY A 73 14.05 -20.19 6.91
CA GLY A 73 13.91 -21.56 7.42
C GLY A 73 14.61 -22.56 6.52
N ILE A 74 14.54 -23.83 6.88
CA ILE A 74 14.97 -24.97 6.05
C ILE A 74 13.81 -25.96 5.93
N ASP A 75 13.51 -26.38 4.70
CA ASP A 75 12.49 -27.39 4.45
C ASP A 75 12.96 -28.81 4.84
N ASP A 76 12.05 -29.79 4.78
CA ASP A 76 12.36 -31.18 5.12
C ASP A 76 13.41 -31.82 4.17
N ALA A 77 13.69 -31.20 3.02
CA ALA A 77 14.73 -31.63 2.07
C ALA A 77 16.08 -30.93 2.31
N GLY A 78 16.20 -30.12 3.37
CA GLY A 78 17.42 -29.40 3.72
C GLY A 78 17.68 -28.13 2.91
N LYS A 79 16.71 -27.68 2.09
CA LYS A 79 16.81 -26.48 1.26
C LYS A 79 16.39 -25.23 2.04
N ASP A 80 17.06 -24.12 1.77
CA ASP A 80 16.69 -22.83 2.35
C ASP A 80 15.34 -22.37 1.81
N VAL A 81 14.47 -21.92 2.72
CA VAL A 81 13.20 -21.26 2.42
C VAL A 81 13.15 -19.89 3.09
N THR A 82 12.29 -19.00 2.57
CA THR A 82 12.08 -17.67 3.15
C THR A 82 10.59 -17.40 3.31
N PHE A 83 10.23 -16.93 4.50
CA PHE A 83 8.90 -16.53 4.90
C PHE A 83 8.81 -15.01 5.03
N SER A 84 7.63 -14.45 4.75
CA SER A 84 7.34 -13.04 4.96
C SER A 84 6.55 -12.88 6.25
N ALA A 85 7.15 -12.28 7.27
CA ALA A 85 6.50 -12.01 8.54
C ALA A 85 6.07 -10.54 8.63
N PRO A 86 5.10 -10.21 9.50
CA PRO A 86 4.86 -8.83 9.89
C PRO A 86 6.12 -8.12 10.41
N SER A 87 6.31 -6.89 9.96
CA SER A 87 7.39 -6.00 10.40
C SER A 87 7.13 -5.38 11.78
N ARG A 88 5.86 -5.41 12.23
CA ARG A 88 5.35 -4.84 13.48
C ARG A 88 4.13 -5.62 13.96
N SER A 89 3.65 -5.32 15.17
CA SER A 89 2.40 -5.91 15.68
C SER A 89 1.21 -5.52 14.78
N LYS A 90 0.11 -6.27 14.86
CA LYS A 90 -1.10 -5.94 14.09
C LYS A 90 -1.59 -4.54 14.43
N ASP A 91 -1.71 -4.21 15.71
CA ASP A 91 -2.21 -2.89 16.14
C ASP A 91 -1.31 -1.75 15.65
N ASP A 92 0.02 -1.92 15.71
CA ASP A 92 0.97 -0.94 15.18
C ASP A 92 0.91 -0.84 13.64
N ALA A 93 0.60 -1.94 12.96
CA ALA A 93 0.36 -1.95 11.51
C ALA A 93 -0.90 -1.19 11.15
N ILE A 94 -2.00 -1.45 11.82
CA ILE A 94 -3.26 -0.74 11.58
C ILE A 94 -3.13 0.75 11.90
N ALA A 95 -2.44 1.10 13.00
CA ALA A 95 -2.14 2.48 13.34
C ALA A 95 -1.28 3.18 12.27
N PHE A 96 -0.26 2.47 11.73
CA PHE A 96 0.55 2.98 10.63
C PHE A 96 -0.24 3.18 9.33
N LEU A 97 -1.23 2.33 9.07
CA LEU A 97 -2.06 2.36 7.87
C LEU A 97 -3.19 3.41 7.93
N ALA A 98 -3.48 3.96 9.11
CA ALA A 98 -4.58 4.90 9.33
C ALA A 98 -4.68 6.09 8.34
N PRO A 99 -3.57 6.65 7.80
CA PRO A 99 -3.66 7.70 6.77
C PRO A 99 -4.18 7.21 5.41
N TYR A 100 -4.10 5.91 5.15
CA TYR A 100 -4.38 5.31 3.83
C TYR A 100 -5.59 4.39 3.86
N TRP A 101 -5.88 3.78 5.00
CA TRP A 101 -6.96 2.84 5.20
C TRP A 101 -7.76 3.20 6.45
N ASP A 102 -9.06 2.97 6.37
CA ASP A 102 -9.89 2.91 7.55
C ASP A 102 -9.49 1.72 8.43
N LYS A 103 -9.64 1.87 9.75
CA LYS A 103 -9.19 0.88 10.73
C LYS A 103 -9.78 -0.51 10.45
N ASP A 104 -11.08 -0.58 10.15
CA ASP A 104 -11.77 -1.86 9.97
C ASP A 104 -11.43 -2.49 8.62
N ALA A 105 -11.33 -1.67 7.57
CA ALA A 105 -10.90 -2.12 6.26
C ALA A 105 -9.45 -2.62 6.28
N ALA A 106 -8.55 -1.89 6.96
CA ALA A 106 -7.17 -2.27 7.15
C ALA A 106 -7.06 -3.60 7.91
N GLY A 107 -7.84 -3.77 8.99
CA GLY A 107 -7.85 -4.98 9.79
C GLY A 107 -8.23 -6.21 8.98
N LYS A 108 -9.32 -6.12 8.21
CA LYS A 108 -9.80 -7.20 7.33
C LYS A 108 -8.78 -7.56 6.26
N GLU A 109 -8.23 -6.56 5.57
CA GLU A 109 -7.26 -6.79 4.50
C GLU A 109 -5.95 -7.36 5.06
N TYR A 110 -5.47 -6.87 6.21
CA TYR A 110 -4.29 -7.38 6.87
C TYR A 110 -4.43 -8.87 7.21
N ASP A 111 -5.55 -9.26 7.82
CA ASP A 111 -5.82 -10.65 8.19
C ASP A 111 -5.95 -11.56 6.96
N ALA A 112 -6.56 -11.05 5.87
CA ALA A 112 -6.71 -11.80 4.63
C ALA A 112 -5.36 -12.18 3.98
N LEU A 113 -4.31 -11.40 4.23
CA LEU A 113 -2.95 -11.65 3.72
C LEU A 113 -2.16 -12.67 4.54
N LEU A 114 -2.66 -13.06 5.72
CA LEU A 114 -2.01 -14.06 6.55
C LEU A 114 -2.22 -15.49 6.04
N GLY A 115 -1.22 -16.33 6.26
CA GLY A 115 -1.35 -17.78 6.16
C GLY A 115 -2.20 -18.33 7.30
N ASP A 116 -2.77 -19.51 7.08
CA ASP A 116 -3.55 -20.21 8.12
C ASP A 116 -2.63 -20.79 9.22
N ALA A 117 -3.27 -21.41 10.22
CA ALA A 117 -2.55 -22.00 11.35
C ALA A 117 -1.59 -23.13 10.92
N ALA A 118 -1.94 -23.90 9.90
CA ALA A 118 -1.09 -24.98 9.40
C ALA A 118 0.15 -24.42 8.69
N TYR A 119 -0.03 -23.37 7.90
CA TYR A 119 1.06 -22.63 7.25
C TYR A 119 2.01 -22.02 8.28
N LEU A 120 1.48 -21.39 9.33
CA LEU A 120 2.27 -20.84 10.44
C LEU A 120 3.05 -21.93 11.19
N ALA A 121 2.40 -23.05 11.52
CA ALA A 121 3.04 -24.17 12.20
C ALA A 121 4.20 -24.75 11.36
N ASN A 122 3.97 -24.95 10.06
CA ASN A 122 5.02 -25.40 9.15
C ASN A 122 6.17 -24.40 9.06
N ALA A 123 5.88 -23.09 8.95
CA ALA A 123 6.91 -22.07 8.93
C ALA A 123 7.77 -22.10 10.19
N ASN A 124 7.14 -22.19 11.37
CA ASN A 124 7.86 -22.26 12.65
C ASN A 124 8.74 -23.51 12.76
N LYS A 125 8.25 -24.68 12.32
CA LYS A 125 9.06 -25.92 12.25
C LYS A 125 10.32 -25.72 11.41
N GLN A 126 10.18 -25.11 10.23
CA GLN A 126 11.29 -24.90 9.30
C GLN A 126 12.28 -23.83 9.80
N ILE A 127 11.81 -22.81 10.50
CA ILE A 127 12.65 -21.79 11.15
C ILE A 127 13.43 -22.40 12.32
N GLU A 128 12.78 -23.21 13.15
CA GLU A 128 13.42 -23.91 14.27
C GLU A 128 14.51 -24.86 13.77
N ALA A 129 14.22 -25.63 12.70
CA ALA A 129 15.22 -26.49 12.07
C ALA A 129 16.46 -25.71 11.60
N LYS A 130 16.26 -24.52 11.01
CA LYS A 130 17.37 -23.62 10.62
C LYS A 130 18.19 -23.19 11.84
N VAL A 131 17.52 -22.75 12.91
CA VAL A 131 18.19 -22.32 14.16
C VAL A 131 19.01 -23.47 14.75
N ASN A 132 18.45 -24.67 14.83
CA ASN A 132 19.15 -25.83 15.36
C ASN A 132 20.35 -26.23 14.50
N LYS A 133 20.22 -26.21 13.16
CA LYS A 133 21.34 -26.44 12.25
C LYS A 133 22.46 -25.40 12.44
N ASP A 134 22.10 -24.12 12.55
CA ASP A 134 23.08 -23.04 12.74
C ASP A 134 23.78 -23.16 14.10
N ASN A 135 23.03 -23.49 15.16
CA ASN A 135 23.59 -23.69 16.51
C ASN A 135 24.51 -24.91 16.60
N ALA A 136 24.20 -25.99 15.87
CA ALA A 136 25.06 -27.17 15.80
C ALA A 136 26.39 -26.88 15.07
N ALA A 137 26.39 -25.91 14.14
CA ALA A 137 27.60 -25.45 13.45
C ALA A 137 28.37 -24.35 14.22
N ALA A 138 27.78 -23.77 15.26
CA ALA A 138 28.40 -22.71 16.05
C ALA A 138 29.56 -23.25 16.89
N LYS A 139 30.72 -22.58 16.82
CA LYS A 139 31.93 -22.99 17.57
C LYS A 139 31.97 -22.44 19.00
N LYS A 140 31.16 -21.42 19.29
CA LYS A 140 31.09 -20.74 20.58
C LYS A 140 29.65 -20.65 21.05
N GLU A 141 29.46 -20.62 22.36
CA GLU A 141 28.13 -20.58 22.95
C GLU A 141 27.42 -19.25 22.68
N GLU A 142 28.16 -18.13 22.67
CA GLU A 142 27.62 -16.80 22.39
C GLU A 142 27.07 -16.63 20.97
N ASP A 143 27.47 -17.49 20.02
CA ASP A 143 26.99 -17.46 18.64
C ASP A 143 25.65 -18.21 18.47
N LYS A 144 25.23 -18.99 19.48
CA LYS A 144 23.98 -19.75 19.44
C LYS A 144 22.78 -18.82 19.62
N LYS A 145 21.74 -19.10 18.84
CA LYS A 145 20.50 -18.32 18.84
C LYS A 145 19.38 -19.13 19.47
N GLN A 146 18.58 -18.46 20.30
CA GLN A 146 17.32 -19.03 20.78
C GLN A 146 16.27 -18.96 19.66
N PHE A 147 15.60 -20.06 19.40
CA PHE A 147 14.42 -20.05 18.53
C PHE A 147 13.31 -19.23 19.18
N LYS A 148 12.72 -18.32 18.40
CA LYS A 148 11.54 -17.54 18.80
C LYS A 148 10.44 -17.80 17.77
N PRO A 149 9.33 -18.44 18.14
CA PRO A 149 8.26 -18.73 17.21
C PRO A 149 7.62 -17.44 16.71
N LEU A 150 7.27 -17.43 15.43
CA LEU A 150 6.44 -16.40 14.84
C LEU A 150 5.00 -16.60 15.28
N THR A 151 4.28 -15.50 15.45
CA THR A 151 2.84 -15.47 15.73
C THR A 151 2.00 -15.30 14.46
N ALA A 152 2.61 -14.89 13.36
CA ALA A 152 1.97 -14.71 12.06
C ALA A 152 3.01 -14.77 10.94
N VAL A 153 2.60 -15.31 9.79
CA VAL A 153 3.35 -15.31 8.54
C VAL A 153 2.37 -14.98 7.42
N ALA A 154 2.77 -14.10 6.51
CA ALA A 154 1.99 -13.80 5.32
C ALA A 154 2.08 -14.94 4.30
N ASP A 155 0.96 -15.23 3.66
CA ASP A 155 0.94 -16.13 2.52
C ASP A 155 1.41 -15.38 1.27
N SER A 156 2.57 -15.77 0.74
CA SER A 156 3.17 -15.11 -0.43
C SER A 156 2.30 -15.20 -1.68
N THR A 157 1.39 -16.18 -1.75
CA THR A 157 0.44 -16.30 -2.86
C THR A 157 -0.71 -15.31 -2.75
N LYS A 158 -0.97 -14.78 -1.55
CA LYS A 158 -2.00 -13.75 -1.30
C LYS A 158 -1.42 -12.35 -1.34
N LEU A 159 -0.14 -12.18 -0.96
CA LEU A 159 0.57 -10.92 -1.07
C LEU A 159 0.51 -10.39 -2.51
N SER A 160 -0.07 -9.20 -2.66
CA SER A 160 -0.21 -8.50 -3.95
C SER A 160 -1.10 -9.20 -4.99
N ALA A 161 -1.59 -10.41 -4.74
CA ALA A 161 -2.38 -11.17 -5.72
C ALA A 161 -3.79 -10.62 -5.90
N ASN A 162 -4.31 -9.89 -4.91
CA ASN A 162 -5.64 -9.31 -4.95
C ASN A 162 -5.62 -7.79 -4.76
N ASN A 163 -4.67 -7.06 -5.35
CA ASN A 163 -4.59 -5.61 -5.20
C ASN A 163 -4.09 -4.88 -6.47
N LEU A 164 -4.36 -3.58 -6.60
CA LEU A 164 -4.09 -2.83 -7.84
C LEU A 164 -2.59 -2.64 -8.09
N SER A 165 -1.82 -2.43 -7.01
CA SER A 165 -0.36 -2.29 -7.10
C SER A 165 0.30 -3.56 -7.65
N GLY A 166 -0.12 -4.73 -7.15
CA GLY A 166 0.33 -6.04 -7.62
C GLY A 166 -0.09 -6.36 -9.05
N ALA A 167 -1.31 -5.97 -9.43
CA ALA A 167 -1.80 -6.08 -10.80
C ALA A 167 -1.12 -5.10 -11.78
N LYS A 168 -0.32 -4.14 -11.27
CA LYS A 168 0.26 -3.03 -12.04
C LYS A 168 -0.81 -2.27 -12.83
N ALA A 169 -1.98 -2.11 -12.23
CA ALA A 169 -3.12 -1.46 -12.85
C ALA A 169 -2.74 -0.06 -13.33
N GLN A 170 -3.24 0.32 -14.50
CA GLN A 170 -3.07 1.67 -15.04
C GLN A 170 -4.37 2.44 -14.93
N PHE A 171 -4.28 3.76 -14.77
CA PHE A 171 -5.47 4.61 -14.56
C PHE A 171 -6.48 4.48 -15.70
N GLN A 172 -6.02 4.38 -16.96
CA GLN A 172 -6.88 4.28 -18.14
C GLN A 172 -7.74 3.01 -18.17
N ASP A 173 -7.36 1.98 -17.42
CA ASP A 173 -8.06 0.70 -17.34
C ASP A 173 -9.00 0.64 -16.12
N ALA A 174 -8.99 1.68 -15.28
CA ALA A 174 -9.79 1.78 -14.08
C ALA A 174 -10.94 2.76 -14.28
N LYS A 175 -12.09 2.42 -13.72
CA LYS A 175 -13.25 3.30 -13.67
C LYS A 175 -13.26 4.02 -12.34
N VAL A 176 -13.29 5.36 -12.36
CA VAL A 176 -13.40 6.17 -11.15
C VAL A 176 -14.71 6.93 -11.15
N GLU A 177 -15.54 6.70 -10.13
CA GLU A 177 -16.81 7.38 -9.94
C GLU A 177 -16.78 8.18 -8.63
N ASN A 178 -17.44 9.34 -8.61
CA ASN A 178 -17.72 10.07 -7.39
C ASN A 178 -19.23 10.11 -7.18
N LYS A 179 -19.68 9.70 -5.98
CA LYS A 179 -21.07 9.81 -5.55
C LYS A 179 -21.12 10.17 -4.09
N ASP A 180 -21.88 11.21 -3.75
CA ASP A 180 -22.13 11.63 -2.37
C ASP A 180 -20.84 11.87 -1.56
N GLY A 181 -19.79 12.41 -2.21
CA GLY A 181 -18.49 12.68 -1.57
C GLY A 181 -17.60 11.44 -1.36
N LYS A 182 -18.03 10.26 -1.82
CA LYS A 182 -17.22 9.03 -1.84
C LYS A 182 -16.76 8.73 -3.25
N TYR A 183 -15.53 8.28 -3.38
CA TYR A 183 -14.98 7.83 -4.65
C TYR A 183 -14.97 6.32 -4.72
N THR A 184 -15.32 5.76 -5.87
CA THR A 184 -15.21 4.33 -6.15
C THR A 184 -14.18 4.15 -7.26
N VAL A 185 -13.20 3.28 -7.03
CA VAL A 185 -12.23 2.84 -8.05
C VAL A 185 -12.51 1.38 -8.37
N GLU A 186 -12.90 1.09 -9.61
CA GLU A 186 -13.18 -0.25 -10.09
C GLU A 186 -12.15 -0.67 -11.15
N TYR A 187 -11.60 -1.88 -11.01
CA TYR A 187 -10.63 -2.45 -11.94
C TYR A 187 -10.76 -3.98 -11.93
N LYS A 188 -11.13 -4.57 -13.07
CA LYS A 188 -11.19 -6.04 -13.26
C LYS A 188 -11.82 -6.80 -12.08
N GLY A 189 -13.03 -6.42 -11.69
CA GLY A 189 -13.77 -7.07 -10.60
C GLY A 189 -13.34 -6.69 -9.18
N LEU A 190 -12.23 -5.96 -9.00
CA LEU A 190 -11.92 -5.28 -7.74
C LEU A 190 -12.61 -3.93 -7.67
N LYS A 191 -13.12 -3.59 -6.50
CA LYS A 191 -13.73 -2.31 -6.19
C LYS A 191 -13.19 -1.75 -4.87
N TYR A 192 -12.70 -0.52 -4.89
CA TYR A 192 -12.26 0.22 -3.72
C TYR A 192 -13.20 1.40 -3.50
N THR A 193 -13.67 1.57 -2.26
CA THR A 193 -14.36 2.79 -1.84
C THR A 193 -13.40 3.65 -1.05
N MET A 194 -13.34 4.92 -1.40
CA MET A 194 -12.41 5.91 -0.93
C MET A 194 -13.17 7.12 -0.37
N GLU A 195 -12.76 7.59 0.80
CA GLU A 195 -13.27 8.83 1.38
C GLU A 195 -12.16 9.85 1.54
N LYS A 196 -12.49 11.12 1.34
CA LYS A 196 -11.54 12.21 1.57
C LYS A 196 -11.34 12.42 3.06
N SER A 197 -10.09 12.32 3.52
CA SER A 197 -9.68 12.54 4.90
C SER A 197 -8.63 13.66 4.93
N GLY A 198 -9.09 14.87 5.27
CA GLY A 198 -8.28 16.10 5.17
C GLY A 198 -7.77 16.32 3.74
N ASN A 199 -6.45 16.31 3.56
CA ASN A 199 -5.78 16.49 2.26
C ASN A 199 -5.49 15.18 1.52
N THR A 200 -5.96 14.04 2.04
CA THR A 200 -5.67 12.71 1.51
C THR A 200 -6.95 11.94 1.22
N TYR A 201 -6.82 10.79 0.55
CA TYR A 201 -7.92 9.85 0.36
C TYR A 201 -7.60 8.55 1.09
N LYS A 202 -8.59 8.00 1.77
CA LYS A 202 -8.48 6.82 2.62
C LYS A 202 -9.40 5.71 2.08
N VAL A 203 -8.90 4.49 1.93
CA VAL A 203 -9.70 3.32 1.57
C VAL A 203 -10.59 2.95 2.75
N VAL A 204 -11.90 2.98 2.57
CA VAL A 204 -12.89 2.60 3.59
C VAL A 204 -13.53 1.24 3.33
N SER A 205 -13.48 0.76 2.10
CA SER A 205 -13.83 -0.63 1.78
C SER A 205 -13.11 -1.12 0.54
N LYS A 206 -12.94 -2.44 0.48
CA LYS A 206 -12.44 -3.18 -0.67
C LYS A 206 -13.32 -4.41 -0.86
N GLU A 207 -13.81 -4.57 -2.08
CA GLU A 207 -14.79 -5.60 -2.45
C GLU A 207 -14.33 -6.30 -3.73
N GLY A 208 -14.78 -7.55 -3.89
CA GLY A 208 -14.49 -8.36 -5.06
C GLY A 208 -13.06 -8.92 -5.08
N THR A 209 -12.69 -9.48 -6.24
CA THR A 209 -11.37 -10.07 -6.49
C THR A 209 -10.91 -9.77 -7.91
N LEU A 210 -9.59 -9.72 -8.13
CA LEU A 210 -9.04 -9.56 -9.47
C LEU A 210 -9.47 -10.71 -10.38
N THR A 211 -10.21 -10.39 -11.44
CA THR A 211 -10.52 -11.30 -12.53
C THR A 211 -9.41 -11.24 -13.58
N LYS A 212 -9.07 -12.38 -14.19
CA LYS A 212 -8.03 -12.48 -15.23
C LYS A 212 -8.40 -11.68 -16.48
#